data_AF-A0A7S3N2F3-F1
#
_entry.id   AF-A0A7S3N2F3-F1
#
_cell.length_a   1.000
_cell.length_b   1.000
_cell.length_c   1.000
_cell.angle_alpha   90.00
_cell.angle_beta   90.00
_cell.angle_gamma   90.00
#
_symmetry.space_group_name_H-M   'P 1'
#
loop_
_entity.id
_entity.type
_entity.pdbx_description
1 polymer ?
#
loop_
_entity_poly.entity_id
_entity_poly.type
_entity_poly.pdbx_seq_one_letter_code
_entity_poly.pdbx_strand_id
1 'polypeptide(L)'
;EKEQLDYDDSAFYYFSLAILSVVVFPLTYYLIIQPIFFGDMAILNSQLKNCKCSICQKRMAERRAIYRFSWVKPWFMGRLAFMVVLWSLWFSCFNTVKDIEPLKTFIPHEILGVDESAPVSKVKKAYRKLSREKHPDKNPDNPEAVNEFIQITKAYTIMTDEKARENFLKFGNPDGKGSFAVGIALPNFLQKKDYQLQVLLVFFLVVVVVIPGYFISQINQNEKDVGGVDIDNRKRLTEVINENLQGKQIPGILARSYEFQALKVRSTEEAAILKRIKGDDRVKEAIPKQSDKKETIQLKSLFLLTGYMYDLFEEKDMENLEIKKDLETVLKTLPSYLEI
;
A
#
# COMPACT_ATOMS: atom_id res chain seq x y z
N GLU A 1 34.90 13.45 -26.01
CA GLU A 1 34.30 14.21 -24.90
C GLU A 1 33.66 13.26 -23.90
N LYS A 2 33.47 13.66 -22.64
CA LYS A 2 32.52 12.98 -21.75
C LYS A 2 31.12 13.48 -22.14
N GLU A 3 30.29 12.63 -22.73
CA GLU A 3 28.86 12.90 -22.84
C GLU A 3 28.31 13.09 -21.42
N GLN A 4 28.16 14.34 -21.01
CA GLN A 4 27.43 14.68 -19.80
C GLN A 4 25.95 14.55 -20.16
N LEU A 5 25.29 13.54 -19.58
CA LEU A 5 23.83 13.43 -19.60
C LEU A 5 23.26 14.72 -19.01
N ASP A 6 22.51 15.45 -19.83
CA ASP A 6 21.86 16.69 -19.42
C ASP A 6 20.53 16.35 -18.76
N TYR A 7 20.30 16.88 -17.56
CA TYR A 7 19.13 16.55 -16.74
C TYR A 7 18.09 17.66 -16.90
N ASP A 8 16.94 17.30 -17.44
CA ASP A 8 15.87 18.23 -17.78
C ASP A 8 14.79 18.26 -16.68
N ASP A 9 14.77 19.36 -15.92
CA ASP A 9 13.77 19.57 -14.86
C ASP A 9 12.35 19.66 -15.44
N SER A 10 12.16 20.15 -16.67
CA SER A 10 10.84 20.23 -17.29
C SER A 10 10.30 18.84 -17.62
N ALA A 11 11.13 17.98 -18.22
CA ALA A 11 10.81 16.58 -18.50
C ALA A 11 10.48 15.80 -17.22
N PHE A 12 11.18 16.08 -16.11
CA PHE A 12 10.90 15.48 -14.81
C PHE A 12 9.46 15.75 -14.32
N TYR A 13 8.96 16.99 -14.43
CA TYR A 13 7.61 17.30 -13.98
C TYR A 13 6.53 16.63 -14.84
N TYR A 14 6.71 16.56 -16.16
CA TYR A 14 5.79 15.83 -17.04
C TYR A 14 5.79 14.32 -16.73
N PHE A 15 6.98 13.73 -16.57
CA PHE A 15 7.12 12.31 -16.24
C PHE A 15 6.52 11.98 -14.87
N SER A 16 6.80 12.81 -13.86
CA SER A 16 6.26 12.65 -12.50
C SER A 16 4.75 12.78 -12.48
N LEU A 17 4.18 13.75 -13.20
CA LEU A 17 2.74 13.90 -13.33
C LEU A 17 2.09 12.67 -13.97
N ALA A 18 2.71 12.11 -15.02
CA ALA A 18 2.22 10.90 -15.68
C ALA A 18 2.22 9.69 -14.73
N ILE A 19 3.35 9.43 -14.05
CA ILE A 19 3.46 8.33 -13.08
C ILE A 19 2.47 8.52 -11.92
N LEU A 20 2.42 9.72 -11.33
CA LEU A 20 1.50 10.01 -10.24
C LEU A 20 0.05 9.81 -10.69
N SER A 21 -0.32 10.15 -11.94
CA SER A 21 -1.67 9.89 -12.46
C SER A 21 -1.95 8.38 -12.56
N VAL A 22 -1.02 7.60 -13.11
CA VAL A 22 -1.18 6.14 -13.24
C VAL A 22 -1.29 5.46 -11.87
N VAL A 23 -0.65 6.00 -10.84
CA VAL A 23 -0.64 5.43 -9.49
C VAL A 23 -1.84 5.91 -8.65
N VAL A 24 -2.11 7.21 -8.63
CA VAL A 24 -3.11 7.83 -7.73
C VAL A 24 -4.54 7.43 -8.11
N PHE A 25 -4.88 7.35 -9.40
CA PHE A 25 -6.25 7.06 -9.83
C PHE A 25 -6.71 5.62 -9.51
N PRO A 26 -5.92 4.56 -9.76
CA PRO A 26 -6.29 3.22 -9.29
C PRO A 26 -6.26 3.11 -7.77
N LEU A 27 -5.28 3.74 -7.10
CA LEU A 27 -5.19 3.68 -5.64
C LEU A 27 -6.38 4.35 -4.94
N THR A 28 -6.90 5.48 -5.44
CA THR A 28 -8.12 6.08 -4.88
C THR A 28 -9.29 5.12 -5.00
N TYR A 29 -9.42 4.43 -6.13
CA TYR A 29 -10.49 3.46 -6.32
C TYR A 29 -10.41 2.31 -5.31
N TYR A 30 -9.26 1.63 -5.22
CA TYR A 30 -9.09 0.46 -4.37
C TYR A 30 -9.02 0.79 -2.87
N LEU A 31 -8.37 1.90 -2.49
CA LEU A 31 -8.16 2.24 -1.07
C LEU A 31 -9.30 3.03 -0.44
N ILE A 32 -10.04 3.83 -1.23
CA ILE A 32 -11.10 4.72 -0.74
C ILE A 32 -12.46 4.31 -1.31
N ILE A 33 -12.65 4.30 -2.63
CA ILE A 33 -13.99 4.13 -3.23
C ILE A 33 -14.56 2.74 -2.92
N GLN A 34 -13.79 1.67 -3.16
CA GLN A 34 -14.26 0.31 -2.96
C GLN A 34 -14.64 0.02 -1.49
N PRO A 35 -13.82 0.35 -0.46
CA PRO A 35 -14.21 0.13 0.93
C PRO A 35 -15.42 0.96 1.38
N ILE A 36 -15.60 2.16 0.82
CA ILE A 36 -16.69 3.07 1.17
C ILE A 36 -18.03 2.60 0.60
N PHE A 37 -18.05 2.28 -0.71
CA PHE A 37 -19.30 1.96 -1.42
C PHE A 37 -19.65 0.48 -1.37
N PHE A 38 -18.64 -0.39 -1.47
CA PHE A 38 -18.84 -1.83 -1.60
C PHE A 38 -18.47 -2.59 -0.32
N GLY A 39 -17.60 -2.06 0.55
CA GLY A 39 -17.23 -2.69 1.83
C GLY A 39 -16.93 -4.20 1.74
N ASP A 40 -16.98 -4.91 2.86
CA ASP A 40 -16.95 -6.37 2.87
C ASP A 40 -18.39 -6.91 2.67
N MET A 41 -18.98 -6.65 1.51
CA MET A 41 -20.34 -7.10 1.16
C MET A 41 -20.56 -8.61 1.39
N ALA A 42 -19.51 -9.42 1.27
CA ALA A 42 -19.57 -10.87 1.52
C ALA A 42 -20.00 -11.20 2.96
N ILE A 43 -19.54 -10.43 3.95
CA ILE A 43 -19.87 -10.64 5.37
C ILE A 43 -21.25 -10.06 5.68
N LEU A 44 -21.59 -8.89 5.12
CA LEU A 44 -22.91 -8.26 5.34
C LEU A 44 -24.07 -9.11 4.81
N ASN A 45 -23.89 -9.73 3.65
CA ASN A 45 -24.92 -10.57 3.01
C ASN A 45 -24.94 -12.02 3.50
N SER A 46 -23.98 -12.42 4.36
CA SER A 46 -23.98 -13.76 4.95
C SER A 46 -25.22 -13.95 5.83
N GLN A 47 -26.02 -14.98 5.53
CA GLN A 47 -27.14 -15.41 6.37
C GLN A 47 -26.77 -16.69 7.11
N LEU A 48 -27.20 -16.83 8.36
CA LEU A 48 -26.95 -18.03 9.14
C LEU A 48 -27.81 -19.18 8.57
N LYS A 49 -27.18 -20.18 7.95
CA LYS A 49 -27.91 -21.32 7.34
C LYS A 49 -28.40 -22.33 8.38
N ASN A 50 -27.62 -22.56 9.43
CA ASN A 50 -27.77 -23.74 10.29
C ASN A 50 -28.26 -23.44 11.72
N CYS A 51 -28.46 -22.16 12.11
CA CYS A 51 -28.98 -21.83 13.43
C CYS A 51 -29.75 -20.50 13.45
N LYS A 52 -30.81 -20.41 14.26
CA LYS A 52 -31.61 -19.18 14.45
C LYS A 52 -31.64 -18.74 15.91
N CYS A 53 -30.71 -19.21 16.73
CA CYS A 53 -30.65 -18.89 18.14
C CYS A 53 -30.42 -17.38 18.38
N SER A 54 -30.96 -16.82 19.47
CA SER A 54 -30.83 -15.40 19.82
C SER A 54 -29.36 -14.96 19.98
N ILE A 55 -28.53 -15.84 20.55
CA ILE A 55 -27.07 -15.63 20.70
C ILE A 55 -26.39 -15.56 19.33
N CYS A 56 -26.77 -16.44 18.41
CA CYS A 56 -26.20 -16.57 17.08
C CYS A 56 -26.56 -15.35 16.21
N GLN A 57 -27.81 -14.91 16.28
CA GLN A 57 -28.29 -13.71 15.60
C GLN A 57 -27.63 -12.44 16.15
N LYS A 58 -27.48 -12.34 17.48
CA LYS A 58 -26.80 -11.21 18.12
C LYS A 58 -25.33 -11.13 17.70
N ARG A 59 -24.61 -12.27 17.67
CA ARG A 59 -23.23 -12.34 17.16
C ARG A 59 -23.12 -11.91 15.70
N MET A 60 -24.03 -12.35 14.83
CA MET A 60 -24.04 -11.91 13.42
C MET A 60 -24.30 -10.40 13.29
N ALA A 61 -25.21 -9.85 14.08
CA ALA A 61 -25.50 -8.43 14.10
C ALA A 61 -24.29 -7.61 14.58
N GLU A 62 -23.61 -8.05 15.65
CA GLU A 62 -22.36 -7.46 16.14
C GLU A 62 -21.26 -7.52 15.09
N ARG A 63 -21.09 -8.67 14.42
CA ARG A 63 -20.11 -8.85 13.32
C ARG A 63 -20.42 -7.85 12.19
N ARG A 64 -21.67 -7.76 11.73
CA ARG A 64 -22.09 -6.80 10.68
C ARG A 64 -21.86 -5.34 11.08
N ALA A 65 -22.10 -4.98 12.34
CA ALA A 65 -21.87 -3.62 12.84
C ALA A 65 -20.39 -3.20 12.78
N ILE A 66 -19.47 -4.13 13.07
CA ILE A 66 -18.02 -3.90 13.00
C ILE A 66 -17.56 -3.58 11.56
N TYR A 67 -18.12 -4.26 10.55
CA TYR A 67 -17.75 -4.06 9.15
C TYR A 67 -18.49 -2.90 8.48
N ARG A 68 -19.67 -2.50 8.98
CA ARG A 68 -20.47 -1.38 8.45
C ARG A 68 -19.77 -0.02 8.55
N PHE A 69 -18.96 0.19 9.59
CA PHE A 69 -18.19 1.43 9.80
C PHE A 69 -16.67 1.21 9.70
N SER A 70 -16.23 0.26 8.87
CA SER A 70 -14.80 -0.05 8.72
C SER A 70 -13.95 1.18 8.32
N TRP A 71 -14.52 2.10 7.54
CA TRP A 71 -13.91 3.39 7.16
C TRP A 71 -13.65 4.40 8.30
N VAL A 72 -14.22 4.23 9.50
CA VAL A 72 -13.98 5.15 10.63
C VAL A 72 -12.79 4.68 11.48
N LYS A 73 -12.21 3.52 11.17
CA LYS A 73 -11.05 2.99 11.90
C LYS A 73 -9.81 3.86 11.66
N PRO A 74 -8.91 4.00 12.65
CA PRO A 74 -7.70 4.81 12.53
C PRO A 74 -6.79 4.39 11.36
N TRP A 75 -6.80 3.10 11.02
CA TRP A 75 -6.07 2.60 9.86
C TRP A 75 -6.62 3.10 8.51
N PHE A 76 -7.94 3.25 8.39
CA PHE A 76 -8.54 3.86 7.19
C PHE A 76 -8.26 5.36 7.13
N MET A 77 -8.27 6.06 8.28
CA MET A 77 -7.85 7.46 8.35
C MET A 77 -6.39 7.64 7.89
N GLY A 78 -5.51 6.70 8.21
CA GLY A 78 -4.14 6.66 7.69
C GLY A 78 -4.09 6.54 6.16
N ARG A 79 -4.92 5.68 5.56
CA ARG A 79 -5.03 5.56 4.09
C ARG A 79 -5.52 6.85 3.45
N LEU A 80 -6.52 7.50 4.07
CA LEU A 80 -7.05 8.77 3.58
C LEU A 80 -5.96 9.86 3.61
N ALA A 81 -5.24 10.00 4.73
CA ALA A 81 -4.15 10.96 4.86
C ALA A 81 -3.05 10.71 3.81
N PHE A 82 -2.67 9.46 3.59
CA PHE A 82 -1.70 9.09 2.56
C PHE A 82 -2.17 9.51 1.16
N MET A 83 -3.43 9.26 0.81
CA MET A 83 -3.99 9.66 -0.48
C MET A 83 -4.07 11.18 -0.64
N VAL A 84 -4.37 11.93 0.43
CA VAL A 84 -4.34 13.40 0.40
C VAL A 84 -2.94 13.92 0.09
N VAL A 85 -1.90 13.33 0.67
CA VAL A 85 -0.50 13.69 0.36
C VAL A 85 -0.18 13.40 -1.11
N LEU A 86 -0.55 12.24 -1.65
CA LEU A 86 -0.32 11.92 -3.05
C LEU A 86 -1.05 12.86 -4.01
N TRP A 87 -2.31 13.22 -3.73
CA TRP A 87 -3.05 14.21 -4.51
C TRP A 87 -2.44 15.61 -4.40
N SER A 88 -1.93 15.98 -3.23
CA SER A 88 -1.22 17.25 -3.04
C SER A 88 0.05 17.31 -3.88
N LEU A 89 0.83 16.23 -3.93
CA LEU A 89 2.01 16.12 -4.80
C LEU A 89 1.64 16.17 -6.28
N TRP A 90 0.59 15.45 -6.69
CA TRP A 90 0.07 15.50 -8.05
C TRP A 90 -0.34 16.93 -8.44
N PHE A 91 -1.08 17.61 -7.57
CA PHE A 91 -1.54 18.98 -7.80
C PHE A 91 -0.38 19.98 -7.85
N SER A 92 0.64 19.80 -7.00
CA SER A 92 1.86 20.60 -7.06
C SER A 92 2.57 20.44 -8.40
N CYS A 93 2.77 19.19 -8.87
CA CYS A 93 3.38 18.93 -10.18
C CYS A 93 2.53 19.54 -11.31
N PHE A 94 1.21 19.40 -11.24
CA PHE A 94 0.30 19.96 -12.24
C PHE A 94 0.38 21.48 -12.34
N ASN A 95 0.49 22.19 -11.21
CA ASN A 95 0.66 23.64 -11.23
C ASN A 95 2.00 24.04 -11.84
N THR A 96 3.10 23.36 -11.50
CA THR A 96 4.40 23.62 -12.12
C THR A 96 4.37 23.37 -13.63
N VAL A 97 3.72 22.30 -14.09
CA VAL A 97 3.60 21.97 -15.52
C VAL A 97 2.80 23.01 -16.30
N LYS A 98 1.77 23.63 -15.70
CA LYS A 98 0.99 24.69 -16.36
C LYS A 98 1.82 25.93 -16.69
N ASP A 99 2.81 26.22 -15.85
CA ASP A 99 3.65 27.41 -15.97
C ASP A 99 4.83 27.17 -16.93
N ILE A 100 5.11 25.91 -17.31
CA ILE A 100 6.10 25.60 -18.34
C ILE A 100 5.49 26.00 -19.69
N GLU A 101 6.04 27.06 -20.31
CA GLU A 101 5.70 27.39 -21.69
C GLU A 101 5.92 26.14 -22.55
N PRO A 102 4.91 25.67 -23.31
CA PRO A 102 5.14 24.58 -24.24
C PRO A 102 6.25 25.01 -25.19
N LEU A 103 7.22 24.13 -25.44
CA LEU A 103 8.29 24.32 -26.43
C LEU A 103 7.67 24.95 -27.69
N LYS A 104 7.87 26.27 -27.86
CA LYS A 104 7.41 26.97 -29.07
C LYS A 104 7.99 26.20 -30.24
N THR A 105 7.12 25.65 -31.08
CA THR A 105 7.54 24.98 -32.32
C THR A 105 8.45 25.96 -33.04
N PHE A 106 9.71 25.59 -33.23
CA PHE A 106 10.72 26.48 -33.79
C PHE A 106 10.37 26.75 -35.26
N ILE A 107 9.74 27.90 -35.53
CA ILE A 107 9.32 28.31 -36.88
C ILE A 107 10.25 29.43 -37.36
N PRO A 108 11.19 29.16 -38.28
CA PRO A 108 12.26 30.10 -38.65
C PRO A 108 11.78 31.48 -39.14
N HIS A 109 10.70 31.49 -39.94
CA HIS A 109 10.19 32.73 -40.53
C HIS A 109 9.45 33.60 -39.50
N GLU A 110 8.75 33.00 -38.54
CA GLU A 110 8.10 33.70 -37.42
C GLU A 110 9.12 34.36 -36.50
N ILE A 111 10.21 33.66 -36.17
CA ILE A 111 11.30 34.18 -35.31
C ILE A 111 11.94 35.43 -35.94
N LEU A 112 12.09 35.44 -37.26
CA LEU A 112 12.63 36.58 -38.00
C LEU A 112 11.58 37.64 -38.35
N GLY A 113 10.28 37.37 -38.14
CA GLY A 113 9.17 38.24 -38.53
C GLY A 113 9.07 38.46 -40.03
N VAL A 114 9.39 37.43 -40.84
CA VAL A 114 9.34 37.47 -42.30
C VAL A 114 8.35 36.44 -42.83
N ASP A 115 7.92 36.62 -44.08
CA ASP A 115 7.10 35.64 -44.80
C ASP A 115 7.91 34.36 -45.06
N GLU A 116 7.24 33.20 -45.09
CA GLU A 116 7.87 31.90 -45.41
C GLU A 116 8.57 31.91 -46.77
N SER A 117 8.03 32.68 -47.73
CA SER A 117 8.56 32.83 -49.09
C SER A 117 9.49 34.06 -49.26
N ALA A 118 9.90 34.70 -48.16
CA ALA A 118 10.67 35.94 -48.23
C ALA A 118 12.04 35.75 -48.93
N PRO A 119 12.44 36.66 -49.84
CA PRO A 119 13.74 36.59 -50.47
C PRO A 119 14.87 36.79 -49.45
N VAL A 120 16.02 36.17 -49.68
CA VAL A 120 17.22 36.21 -48.83
C VAL A 120 17.63 37.64 -48.45
N SER A 121 17.39 38.62 -49.33
CA SER A 121 17.66 40.04 -49.04
C SER A 121 16.81 40.60 -47.89
N LYS A 122 15.54 40.21 -47.78
CA LYS A 122 14.64 40.58 -46.67
C LYS A 122 15.05 39.86 -45.39
N VAL A 123 15.37 38.57 -45.47
CA VAL A 123 15.86 37.75 -44.35
C VAL A 123 17.12 38.37 -43.73
N LYS A 124 18.10 38.76 -44.56
CA LYS A 124 19.33 39.44 -44.11
C LYS A 124 19.05 40.78 -43.43
N LYS A 125 18.07 41.54 -43.93
CA LYS A 125 17.68 42.83 -43.34
C LYS A 125 17.02 42.64 -41.98
N ALA A 126 16.11 41.67 -41.86
CA ALA A 126 15.44 41.32 -40.61
C ALA A 126 16.43 40.82 -39.56
N TYR A 127 17.32 39.90 -39.94
CA TYR A 127 18.39 39.40 -39.06
C TYR A 127 19.28 40.53 -38.52
N ARG A 128 19.73 41.46 -39.37
CA ARG A 128 20.57 42.60 -38.93
C ARG A 128 19.86 43.51 -37.94
N LYS A 129 18.54 43.67 -38.08
CA LYS A 129 17.72 44.46 -37.15
C LYS A 129 17.61 43.73 -35.81
N LEU A 130 17.11 42.50 -35.81
CA LEU A 130 16.91 41.68 -34.62
C LEU A 130 18.21 41.40 -33.86
N SER A 131 19.31 41.13 -34.57
CA SER A 131 20.62 40.90 -33.95
C SER A 131 21.15 42.11 -33.20
N ARG A 132 20.79 43.34 -33.62
CA ARG A 132 21.20 44.57 -32.93
C ARG A 132 20.32 44.89 -31.73
N GLU A 133 19.05 44.50 -31.80
CA GLU A 133 18.05 44.72 -30.75
C GLU A 133 18.21 43.69 -29.62
N LYS A 134 18.43 42.42 -29.97
CA LYS A 134 18.51 41.27 -29.06
C LYS A 134 19.95 40.78 -28.80
N HIS A 135 20.96 41.61 -29.04
CA HIS A 135 22.35 41.22 -28.77
C HIS A 135 22.58 41.04 -27.26
N PRO A 136 23.27 39.97 -26.81
CA PRO A 136 23.54 39.74 -25.39
C PRO A 136 24.34 40.90 -24.75
N ASP A 137 25.34 41.44 -25.44
CA ASP A 137 26.12 42.60 -24.94
C ASP A 137 25.29 43.86 -24.69
N LYS A 138 24.16 44.03 -25.37
CA LYS A 138 23.26 45.19 -25.18
C LYS A 138 22.14 44.91 -24.19
N ASN A 139 21.93 43.65 -23.83
CA ASN A 139 20.88 43.22 -22.90
C ASN A 139 21.49 42.31 -21.81
N PRO A 140 22.50 42.77 -21.06
CA PRO A 140 23.19 41.95 -20.06
C PRO A 140 22.28 41.52 -18.90
N ASP A 141 21.22 42.29 -18.62
CA ASP A 141 20.28 42.02 -17.54
C ASP A 141 19.18 41.00 -17.90
N ASN A 142 19.07 40.60 -19.18
CA ASN A 142 18.10 39.62 -19.63
C ASN A 142 18.75 38.22 -19.77
N PRO A 143 18.44 37.26 -18.88
CA PRO A 143 19.00 35.91 -18.95
C PRO A 143 18.59 35.15 -20.23
N GLU A 144 17.50 35.55 -20.88
CA GLU A 144 17.01 34.92 -22.11
C GLU A 144 17.64 35.48 -23.38
N ALA A 145 18.36 36.62 -23.32
CA ALA A 145 18.92 37.28 -24.50
C ALA A 145 19.89 36.37 -25.28
N VAL A 146 20.63 35.50 -24.58
CA VAL A 146 21.52 34.51 -25.21
C VAL A 146 20.71 33.48 -26.00
N ASN A 147 19.64 32.94 -25.40
CA ASN A 147 18.78 31.95 -26.05
C ASN A 147 18.02 32.54 -27.25
N GLU A 148 17.48 33.75 -27.10
CA GLU A 148 16.83 34.47 -28.21
C GLU A 148 17.81 34.71 -29.38
N PHE A 149 19.04 35.13 -29.08
CA PHE A 149 20.06 35.37 -30.11
C PHE A 149 20.47 34.09 -30.85
N ILE A 150 20.59 32.97 -30.13
CA ILE A 150 20.84 31.65 -30.73
C ILE A 150 19.69 31.27 -31.66
N GLN A 151 18.44 31.46 -31.24
CA GLN A 151 17.26 31.17 -32.06
C GLN A 151 17.20 32.02 -33.33
N ILE A 152 17.48 33.33 -33.22
CA ILE A 152 17.56 34.26 -34.36
C ILE A 152 18.64 33.83 -35.36
N THR A 153 19.80 33.40 -34.86
CA THR A 153 20.93 32.95 -35.70
C THR A 153 20.62 31.61 -36.39
N LYS A 154 19.99 30.68 -35.68
CA LYS A 154 19.49 29.41 -36.25
C LYS A 154 18.42 29.65 -37.31
N ALA A 155 17.49 30.57 -37.06
CA ALA A 155 16.44 30.91 -38.04
C ALA A 155 17.04 31.53 -39.30
N TYR A 156 18.04 32.41 -39.15
CA TYR A 156 18.76 33.00 -40.27
C TYR A 156 19.51 31.96 -41.10
N THR A 157 20.22 31.02 -40.47
CA THR A 157 20.96 29.97 -41.18
C THR A 157 20.03 29.05 -41.98
N ILE A 158 18.89 28.64 -41.41
CA ILE A 158 17.88 27.82 -42.13
C ILE A 158 17.30 28.57 -43.34
N MET A 159 17.02 29.86 -43.20
CA MET A 159 16.40 30.66 -44.26
C MET A 159 17.39 31.14 -45.33
N THR A 160 18.70 30.93 -45.13
CA THR A 160 19.73 31.41 -46.07
C THR A 160 20.61 30.32 -46.68
N ASP A 161 20.81 29.19 -46.01
CA ASP A 161 21.56 28.04 -46.52
C ASP A 161 20.63 26.89 -46.88
N GLU A 162 20.70 26.46 -48.13
CA GLU A 162 19.92 25.34 -48.66
C GLU A 162 20.22 24.03 -47.93
N LYS A 163 21.48 23.80 -47.52
CA LYS A 163 21.84 22.59 -46.76
C LYS A 163 21.23 22.61 -45.36
N ALA A 164 21.27 23.75 -44.69
CA ALA A 164 20.65 23.92 -43.38
C ALA A 164 19.13 23.78 -43.44
N ARG A 165 18.51 24.26 -44.54
CA ARG A 165 17.08 24.08 -44.81
C ARG A 165 16.70 22.62 -45.01
N GLU A 166 17.45 21.89 -45.85
CA GLU A 166 17.24 20.45 -46.04
C GLU A 166 17.43 19.67 -44.73
N ASN A 167 18.45 20.00 -43.95
CA ASN A 167 18.72 19.38 -42.66
C ASN A 167 17.58 19.64 -41.67
N PHE A 168 17.07 20.87 -41.62
CA PHE A 168 15.92 21.22 -40.78
C PHE A 168 14.67 20.45 -41.18
N LEU A 169 14.39 20.31 -42.48
CA LEU A 169 13.24 19.53 -42.97
C LEU A 169 13.38 18.03 -42.69
N LYS A 170 14.60 17.48 -42.73
CA LYS A 170 14.88 16.06 -42.52
C LYS A 170 15.05 15.67 -41.04
N PHE A 171 15.60 16.56 -40.21
CA PHE A 171 16.06 16.27 -38.84
C PHE A 171 15.55 17.25 -37.78
N GLY A 172 14.82 18.32 -38.16
CA GLY A 172 14.33 19.34 -37.23
C GLY A 172 15.41 20.29 -36.70
N ASN A 173 16.65 20.22 -37.21
CA ASN A 173 17.78 21.04 -36.77
C ASN A 173 18.66 21.47 -37.97
N PRO A 174 19.07 22.76 -38.09
CA PRO A 174 19.94 23.23 -39.19
C PRO A 174 21.27 22.49 -39.32
N ASP A 175 21.84 22.05 -38.21
CA ASP A 175 23.17 21.42 -38.15
C ASP A 175 23.16 19.95 -38.60
N GLY A 176 22.00 19.38 -38.96
CA GLY A 176 21.86 17.99 -39.40
C GLY A 176 21.40 17.04 -38.29
N LYS A 177 21.77 15.76 -38.37
CA LYS A 177 21.51 14.78 -37.30
C LYS A 177 22.25 15.22 -36.05
N GLY A 178 21.57 15.92 -35.15
CA GLY A 178 22.06 16.12 -33.79
C GLY A 178 22.32 14.76 -33.15
N SER A 179 23.42 14.63 -32.39
CA SER A 179 23.55 13.54 -31.43
C SER A 179 22.33 13.59 -30.53
N PHE A 180 21.55 12.50 -30.46
CA PHE A 180 20.44 12.40 -29.52
C PHE A 180 20.98 12.57 -28.11
N ALA A 181 20.87 13.77 -27.55
CA ALA A 181 21.13 13.99 -26.14
C ALA A 181 19.99 13.32 -25.37
N VAL A 182 20.24 12.13 -24.86
CA VAL A 182 19.29 11.42 -24.01
C VAL A 182 19.32 12.09 -22.65
N GLY A 183 18.40 13.04 -22.43
CA GLY A 183 18.18 13.59 -21.12
C GLY A 183 17.44 12.59 -20.23
N ILE A 184 17.89 12.43 -18.99
CA ILE A 184 17.18 11.63 -18.00
C ILE A 184 16.18 12.55 -17.28
N ALA A 185 14.91 12.15 -17.21
CA ALA A 185 13.85 12.83 -16.46
C ALA A 185 14.01 12.62 -14.94
N LEU A 186 15.19 12.96 -14.40
CA LEU A 186 15.47 13.01 -12.98
C LEU A 186 15.74 14.47 -12.60
N PRO A 187 15.29 14.89 -11.41
CA PRO A 187 15.42 16.28 -11.02
C PRO A 187 16.87 16.60 -10.66
N ASN A 188 17.32 17.79 -11.05
CA ASN A 188 18.70 18.24 -10.89
C ASN A 188 19.18 18.25 -9.44
N PHE A 189 18.28 18.39 -8.46
CA PHE A 189 18.64 18.41 -7.04
C PHE A 189 19.28 17.10 -6.55
N LEU A 190 18.97 15.95 -7.18
CA LEU A 190 19.54 14.66 -6.78
C LEU A 190 21.03 14.54 -7.11
N GLN A 191 21.52 15.30 -8.09
CA GLN A 191 22.91 15.27 -8.54
C GLN A 191 23.77 16.38 -7.89
N LYS A 192 23.14 17.41 -7.31
CA LYS A 192 23.86 18.51 -6.66
C LYS A 192 24.79 17.95 -5.58
N LYS A 193 26.05 18.38 -5.61
CA LYS A 193 27.10 17.92 -4.68
C LYS A 193 26.71 18.08 -3.20
N ASP A 194 25.91 19.09 -2.90
CA ASP A 194 25.44 19.40 -1.55
C ASP A 194 24.53 18.30 -0.97
N TYR A 195 23.73 17.63 -1.82
CA TYR A 195 22.75 16.63 -1.40
C TYR A 195 23.17 15.19 -1.69
N GLN A 196 24.24 14.99 -2.47
CA GLN A 196 24.69 13.66 -2.89
C GLN A 196 24.88 12.68 -1.71
N LEU A 197 25.51 13.14 -0.62
CA LEU A 197 25.71 12.31 0.57
C LEU A 197 24.39 11.96 1.27
N GLN A 198 23.46 12.92 1.35
CA GLN A 198 22.16 12.72 2.00
C GLN A 198 21.31 11.71 1.22
N VAL A 199 21.28 11.83 -0.11
CA VAL A 199 20.57 10.90 -0.99
C VAL A 199 21.11 9.47 -0.82
N LEU A 200 22.43 9.32 -0.78
CA LEU A 200 23.08 8.01 -0.60
C LEU A 200 22.76 7.40 0.78
N LEU A 201 22.79 8.21 1.84
CA LEU A 201 22.45 7.75 3.20
C LEU A 201 20.99 7.29 3.30
N VAL A 202 20.05 8.05 2.72
CA VAL A 202 18.63 7.66 2.69
C VAL A 202 18.44 6.35 1.91
N PHE A 203 19.12 6.20 0.77
CA PHE A 203 19.07 4.96 -0.01
C PHE A 203 19.52 3.74 0.81
N PHE A 204 20.67 3.82 1.49
CA PHE A 204 21.14 2.73 2.34
C PHE A 204 20.22 2.49 3.55
N LEU A 205 19.67 3.53 4.16
CA LEU A 205 18.71 3.38 5.26
C LEU A 205 17.46 2.63 4.82
N VAL A 206 16.91 2.95 3.65
CA VAL A 206 15.72 2.27 3.12
C VAL A 206 16.03 0.78 2.85
N VAL A 207 17.15 0.50 2.19
CA VAL A 207 17.51 -0.87 1.78
C VAL A 207 17.91 -1.74 2.96
N VAL A 208 18.67 -1.22 3.92
CA VAL A 208 19.23 -2.00 5.04
C VAL A 208 18.30 -2.05 6.24
N VAL A 209 17.51 -1.00 6.49
CA VAL A 209 16.68 -0.90 7.70
C VAL A 209 15.21 -1.04 7.38
N VAL A 210 14.67 -0.22 6.46
CA VAL A 210 13.22 -0.15 6.23
C VAL A 210 12.70 -1.43 5.59
N ILE A 211 13.34 -1.91 4.52
CA ILE A 211 12.89 -3.12 3.82
C ILE A 211 13.00 -4.35 4.74
N PRO A 212 14.15 -4.68 5.36
CA PRO A 212 14.24 -5.81 6.28
C PRO A 212 13.33 -5.65 7.50
N GLY A 213 13.24 -4.44 8.06
CA GLY A 213 12.34 -4.16 9.20
C GLY A 213 10.86 -4.37 8.85
N TYR A 214 10.44 -3.97 7.65
CA TYR A 214 9.09 -4.25 7.15
C TYR A 214 8.85 -5.75 6.97
N PHE A 215 9.78 -6.47 6.36
CA PHE A 215 9.68 -7.92 6.18
C PHE A 215 9.63 -8.67 7.51
N ILE A 216 10.50 -8.31 8.46
CA ILE A 216 10.49 -8.89 9.82
C ILE A 216 9.16 -8.56 10.52
N SER A 217 8.67 -7.32 10.39
CA SER A 217 7.37 -6.95 10.96
C SER A 217 6.22 -7.74 10.33
N GLN A 218 6.25 -8.00 9.02
CA GLN A 218 5.24 -8.83 8.34
C GLN A 218 5.31 -10.29 8.77
N ILE A 219 6.51 -10.86 8.89
CA ILE A 219 6.70 -12.22 9.43
C ILE A 219 6.17 -12.31 10.87
N ASN A 220 6.35 -11.26 11.67
CA ASN A 220 5.89 -11.22 13.07
C ASN A 220 4.40 -10.83 13.23
N GLN A 221 3.75 -10.30 12.19
CA GLN A 221 2.31 -10.02 12.22
C GLN A 221 1.53 -11.32 12.05
N ASN A 222 1.48 -12.08 13.16
CA ASN A 222 0.63 -13.22 13.48
C ASN A 222 -0.07 -13.87 12.29
N GLU A 223 0.55 -14.95 11.83
CA GLU A 223 0.06 -16.06 11.02
C GLU A 223 -1.33 -16.57 11.46
N LYS A 224 -2.38 -15.78 11.28
CA LYS A 224 -3.77 -16.25 11.36
C LYS A 224 -4.17 -16.72 9.97
N ASP A 225 -4.74 -17.91 9.88
CA ASP A 225 -5.22 -18.50 8.64
C ASP A 225 -6.45 -17.76 8.09
N VAL A 226 -6.93 -18.20 6.92
CA VAL A 226 -8.11 -17.63 6.25
C VAL A 226 -9.37 -17.68 7.14
N GLY A 227 -9.41 -18.58 8.13
CA GLY A 227 -10.47 -18.71 9.14
C GLY A 227 -10.27 -17.87 10.42
N GLY A 228 -9.15 -17.15 10.52
CA GLY A 228 -8.78 -16.31 11.67
C GLY A 228 -8.13 -17.06 12.83
N VAL A 229 -7.68 -18.29 12.60
CA VAL A 229 -7.08 -19.21 13.58
C VAL A 229 -5.57 -19.17 13.46
N ASP A 230 -4.87 -19.21 14.59
CA ASP A 230 -3.40 -19.31 14.61
C ASP A 230 -2.90 -20.53 13.79
N ILE A 231 -1.94 -20.33 12.89
CA ILE A 231 -1.36 -21.41 12.07
C ILE A 231 -0.75 -22.52 12.94
N ASP A 232 -0.22 -22.17 14.12
CA ASP A 232 0.29 -23.15 15.08
C ASP A 232 -0.82 -24.06 15.63
N ASN A 233 -2.04 -23.54 15.80
CA ASN A 233 -3.20 -24.34 16.21
C ASN A 233 -3.55 -25.35 15.13
N ARG A 234 -3.57 -24.93 13.85
CA ARG A 234 -3.85 -25.82 12.74
C ARG A 234 -2.86 -26.99 12.70
N LYS A 235 -1.56 -26.71 12.80
CA LYS A 235 -0.52 -27.76 12.79
C LYS A 235 -0.74 -28.78 13.92
N ARG A 236 -1.02 -28.31 15.13
CA ARG A 236 -1.29 -29.19 16.29
C ARG A 236 -2.58 -29.99 16.14
N LEU A 237 -3.65 -29.39 15.62
CA LEU A 237 -4.92 -30.09 15.40
C LEU A 237 -4.75 -31.17 14.34
N THR A 238 -4.07 -30.89 13.23
CA THR A 238 -3.79 -31.87 12.16
C THR A 238 -2.94 -33.05 12.65
N GLU A 239 -1.98 -32.84 13.56
CA GLU A 239 -1.20 -33.95 14.14
C GLU A 239 -2.03 -34.92 14.99
N VAL A 240 -3.16 -34.47 15.55
CA VAL A 240 -3.98 -35.26 16.47
C VAL A 240 -5.21 -35.87 15.78
N ILE A 241 -5.71 -35.23 14.73
CA ILE A 241 -6.84 -35.73 13.94
C ILE A 241 -6.37 -36.91 13.08
N ASN A 242 -7.02 -38.05 13.24
CA ASN A 242 -6.79 -39.26 12.44
C ASN A 242 -8.14 -39.89 12.03
N GLU A 243 -8.11 -40.87 11.13
CA GLU A 243 -9.32 -41.55 10.62
C GLU A 243 -10.08 -42.32 11.71
N ASN A 244 -9.42 -42.65 12.81
CA ASN A 244 -9.99 -43.39 13.94
C ASN A 244 -10.52 -42.47 15.05
N LEU A 245 -10.57 -41.15 14.80
CA LEU A 245 -10.96 -40.17 15.80
C LEU A 245 -12.43 -40.33 16.18
N GLN A 246 -12.69 -40.57 17.46
CA GLN A 246 -14.05 -40.64 17.98
C GLN A 246 -14.56 -39.26 18.35
N GLY A 247 -15.83 -38.98 18.06
CA GLY A 247 -16.46 -37.68 18.35
C GLY A 247 -16.34 -37.25 19.83
N LYS A 248 -16.25 -38.20 20.75
CA LYS A 248 -16.06 -37.94 22.20
C LYS A 248 -14.70 -37.34 22.56
N GLN A 249 -13.70 -37.48 21.70
CA GLN A 249 -12.35 -36.94 21.91
C GLN A 249 -12.19 -35.52 21.35
N ILE A 250 -13.13 -35.04 20.53
CA ILE A 250 -13.08 -33.72 19.89
C ILE A 250 -12.93 -32.58 20.91
N PRO A 251 -13.69 -32.54 22.04
CA PRO A 251 -13.50 -31.48 23.04
C PRO A 251 -12.09 -31.46 23.63
N GLY A 252 -11.49 -32.64 23.85
CA GLY A 252 -10.11 -32.79 24.33
C GLY A 252 -9.06 -32.25 23.36
N ILE A 253 -9.29 -32.45 22.06
CA ILE A 253 -8.40 -31.96 21.00
C ILE A 253 -8.49 -30.44 20.89
N LEU A 254 -9.72 -29.90 20.86
CA LEU A 254 -9.95 -28.45 20.77
C LEU A 254 -9.39 -27.71 22.00
N ALA A 255 -9.42 -28.33 23.18
CA ALA A 255 -8.83 -27.77 24.39
C ALA A 255 -7.29 -27.62 24.33
N ARG A 256 -6.60 -28.29 23.40
CA ARG A 256 -5.14 -28.22 23.22
C ARG A 256 -4.68 -26.97 22.45
N SER A 257 -5.61 -26.17 21.91
CA SER A 257 -5.28 -24.95 21.19
C SER A 257 -4.42 -24.00 22.04
N TYR A 258 -3.41 -23.40 21.41
CA TYR A 258 -2.51 -22.41 21.97
C TYR A 258 -3.26 -21.21 22.58
N GLU A 259 -4.35 -20.78 21.95
CA GLU A 259 -5.20 -19.67 22.44
C GLU A 259 -5.79 -19.96 23.83
N PHE A 260 -6.01 -21.24 24.15
CA PHE A 260 -6.55 -21.66 25.44
C PHE A 260 -5.46 -21.87 26.50
N GLN A 261 -4.18 -21.83 26.13
CA GLN A 261 -3.08 -21.87 27.10
C GLN A 261 -2.99 -20.59 27.95
N ALA A 262 -3.71 -19.53 27.59
CA ALA A 262 -3.82 -18.34 28.43
C ALA A 262 -4.81 -18.54 29.61
N LEU A 263 -5.70 -19.54 29.55
CA LEU A 263 -6.80 -19.74 30.50
C LEU A 263 -6.34 -20.50 31.75
N LYS A 264 -5.65 -19.78 32.64
CA LYS A 264 -5.23 -20.32 33.94
C LYS A 264 -6.36 -20.27 34.97
N VAL A 265 -6.33 -21.19 35.93
CA VAL A 265 -7.23 -21.16 37.09
C VAL A 265 -6.71 -20.09 38.05
N ARG A 266 -7.55 -19.10 38.37
CA ARG A 266 -7.19 -17.89 39.13
C ARG A 266 -7.65 -17.95 40.58
N SER A 267 -8.79 -18.60 40.86
CA SER A 267 -9.39 -18.63 42.20
C SER A 267 -9.70 -20.04 42.70
N THR A 268 -9.86 -20.18 44.01
CA THR A 268 -10.25 -21.43 44.67
C THR A 268 -11.68 -21.84 44.34
N GLU A 269 -12.56 -20.88 44.08
CA GLU A 269 -13.94 -21.10 43.64
C GLU A 269 -13.98 -21.66 42.23
N GLU A 270 -13.20 -21.10 41.29
CA GLU A 270 -13.05 -21.65 39.93
C GLU A 270 -12.57 -23.10 40.01
N ALA A 271 -11.58 -23.40 40.85
CA ALA A 271 -11.05 -24.75 41.02
C ALA A 271 -12.12 -25.73 41.54
N ALA A 272 -12.99 -25.30 42.45
CA ALA A 272 -14.08 -26.12 42.98
C ALA A 272 -15.12 -26.47 41.90
N ILE A 273 -15.52 -25.48 41.10
CA ILE A 273 -16.45 -25.65 39.95
C ILE A 273 -15.86 -26.66 38.96
N LEU A 274 -14.61 -26.47 38.55
CA LEU A 274 -13.94 -27.36 37.60
C LEU A 274 -13.75 -28.78 38.15
N LYS A 275 -13.48 -28.92 39.45
CA LYS A 275 -13.37 -30.23 40.11
C LYS A 275 -14.70 -30.97 40.14
N ARG A 276 -15.82 -30.26 40.33
CA ARG A 276 -17.18 -30.84 40.24
C ARG A 276 -17.47 -31.33 38.83
N ILE A 277 -17.20 -30.50 37.81
CA ILE A 277 -17.40 -30.86 36.40
C ILE A 277 -16.55 -32.08 36.00
N LYS A 278 -15.29 -32.15 36.47
CA LYS A 278 -14.41 -33.32 36.30
C LYS A 278 -14.99 -34.62 36.88
N GLY A 279 -15.90 -34.53 37.86
CA GLY A 279 -16.53 -35.67 38.51
C GLY A 279 -17.42 -36.50 37.58
N ASP A 280 -17.98 -35.89 36.53
CA ASP A 280 -18.87 -36.55 35.56
C ASP A 280 -18.08 -37.53 34.68
N ASP A 281 -18.61 -38.75 34.51
CA ASP A 281 -17.94 -39.81 33.76
C ASP A 281 -17.78 -39.47 32.27
N ARG A 282 -18.72 -38.71 31.70
CA ARG A 282 -18.65 -38.24 30.30
C ARG A 282 -17.49 -37.27 30.10
N VAL A 283 -17.21 -36.44 31.11
CA VAL A 283 -16.09 -35.49 31.09
C VAL A 283 -14.77 -36.25 31.21
N LYS A 284 -14.70 -37.28 32.06
CA LYS A 284 -13.48 -38.12 32.20
C LYS A 284 -13.12 -38.82 30.90
N GLU A 285 -14.10 -39.28 30.13
CA GLU A 285 -13.86 -39.90 28.82
C GLU A 285 -13.31 -38.94 27.77
N ALA A 286 -13.64 -37.65 27.86
CA ALA A 286 -13.14 -36.61 26.96
C ALA A 286 -11.70 -36.17 27.30
N ILE A 287 -11.16 -36.58 28.45
CA ILE A 287 -9.77 -36.30 28.82
C ILE A 287 -8.85 -37.12 27.92
N PRO A 288 -7.97 -36.48 27.13
CA PRO A 288 -7.02 -37.21 26.30
C PRO A 288 -6.08 -38.03 27.20
N LYS A 289 -5.83 -39.29 26.82
CA LYS A 289 -4.81 -40.11 27.46
C LYS A 289 -3.46 -39.41 27.31
N GLN A 290 -2.71 -39.23 28.39
CA GLN A 290 -1.39 -38.59 28.35
C GLN A 290 -0.51 -39.33 27.33
N SER A 291 -0.10 -38.62 26.27
CA SER A 291 0.95 -39.04 25.37
C SER A 291 2.30 -38.64 25.97
N ASP A 292 3.34 -39.44 25.76
CA ASP A 292 4.70 -39.31 26.31
C ASP A 292 5.41 -37.96 26.03
N LYS A 293 4.79 -37.03 25.29
CA LYS A 293 5.32 -35.68 25.09
C LYS A 293 4.76 -34.71 26.13
N LYS A 294 5.72 -34.09 26.84
CA LYS A 294 5.71 -33.07 27.91
C LYS A 294 4.85 -31.81 27.69
N GLU A 295 3.69 -31.88 27.04
CA GLU A 295 2.81 -30.72 26.91
C GLU A 295 1.83 -30.62 28.09
N THR A 296 1.83 -29.48 28.78
CA THR A 296 0.88 -29.19 29.85
C THR A 296 -0.49 -28.97 29.25
N ILE A 297 -1.35 -29.98 29.28
CA ILE A 297 -2.74 -29.85 28.88
C ILE A 297 -3.41 -28.90 29.87
N GLN A 298 -3.82 -27.71 29.41
CA GLN A 298 -4.62 -26.81 30.23
C GLN A 298 -6.07 -27.32 30.23
N LEU A 299 -6.40 -28.09 31.27
CA LEU A 299 -7.70 -28.75 31.40
C LEU A 299 -8.86 -27.78 31.64
N LYS A 300 -8.61 -26.48 31.90
CA LYS A 300 -9.65 -25.48 32.14
C LYS A 300 -10.57 -25.33 30.93
N SER A 301 -10.00 -25.13 29.74
CA SER A 301 -10.77 -25.00 28.49
C SER A 301 -11.59 -26.25 28.20
N LEU A 302 -11.02 -27.43 28.43
CA LEU A 302 -11.71 -28.72 28.29
C LEU A 302 -12.94 -28.77 29.20
N PHE A 303 -12.77 -28.52 30.50
CA PHE A 303 -13.86 -28.59 31.47
C PHE A 303 -14.93 -27.54 31.22
N LEU A 304 -14.54 -26.33 30.80
CA LEU A 304 -15.50 -25.29 30.42
C LEU A 304 -16.34 -25.72 29.21
N LEU A 305 -15.68 -26.27 28.18
CA LEU A 305 -16.36 -26.74 26.97
C LEU A 305 -17.28 -27.93 27.26
N THR A 306 -16.78 -28.98 27.91
CA THR A 306 -17.58 -30.18 28.21
C THR A 306 -18.68 -29.87 29.21
N GLY A 307 -18.42 -28.99 30.19
CA GLY A 307 -19.42 -28.52 31.14
C GLY A 307 -20.58 -27.82 30.44
N TYR A 308 -20.29 -27.04 29.40
CA TYR A 308 -21.32 -26.37 28.59
C TYR A 308 -22.06 -27.36 27.69
N MET A 309 -21.34 -28.28 27.05
CA MET A 309 -21.94 -29.29 26.16
C MET A 309 -22.89 -30.25 26.88
N TYR A 310 -22.58 -30.60 28.14
CA TYR A 310 -23.35 -31.55 28.94
C TYR A 310 -24.28 -30.89 29.98
N ASP A 311 -24.41 -29.56 29.94
CA ASP A 311 -25.25 -28.76 30.83
C ASP A 311 -24.95 -29.01 32.33
N LEU A 312 -23.67 -28.95 32.69
CA LEU A 312 -23.15 -29.23 34.05
C LEU A 312 -22.93 -27.96 34.89
N PHE A 313 -23.30 -26.80 34.37
CA PHE A 313 -23.20 -25.53 35.08
C PHE A 313 -24.50 -25.25 35.83
N GLU A 314 -24.39 -24.94 37.12
CA GLU A 314 -25.49 -24.44 37.93
C GLU A 314 -25.63 -22.93 37.75
N GLU A 315 -26.80 -22.35 38.05
CA GLU A 315 -27.05 -20.91 37.90
C GLU A 315 -26.00 -20.06 38.66
N LYS A 316 -25.64 -20.49 39.88
CA LYS A 316 -24.61 -19.86 40.73
C LYS A 316 -23.21 -19.87 40.11
N ASP A 317 -22.88 -20.85 39.27
CA ASP A 317 -21.57 -20.91 38.63
C ASP A 317 -21.45 -19.87 37.51
N MET A 318 -22.57 -19.55 36.88
CA MET A 318 -22.67 -18.56 35.80
C MET A 318 -22.73 -17.11 36.30
N GLU A 319 -22.95 -16.91 37.60
CA GLU A 319 -22.79 -15.63 38.29
C GLU A 319 -21.31 -15.26 38.45
N ASN A 320 -20.40 -16.24 38.44
CA ASN A 320 -18.97 -15.99 38.48
C ASN A 320 -18.50 -15.34 37.17
N LEU A 321 -18.16 -14.06 37.24
CA LEU A 321 -17.77 -13.24 36.08
C LEU A 321 -16.54 -13.79 35.36
N GLU A 322 -15.63 -14.45 36.07
CA GLU A 322 -14.40 -15.02 35.53
C GLU A 322 -14.67 -16.27 34.68
N ILE A 323 -15.45 -17.22 35.21
CA ILE A 323 -15.89 -18.42 34.48
C ILE A 323 -16.70 -18.03 33.24
N LYS A 324 -17.61 -17.08 33.40
CA LYS A 324 -18.44 -16.59 32.29
C LYS A 324 -17.61 -15.97 31.17
N LYS A 325 -16.64 -15.11 31.50
CA LYS A 325 -15.74 -14.49 30.51
C LYS A 325 -14.87 -15.53 29.80
N ASP A 326 -14.31 -16.48 30.53
CA ASP A 326 -13.47 -17.52 29.96
C ASP A 326 -14.29 -18.46 29.06
N LEU A 327 -15.48 -18.88 29.50
CA LEU A 327 -16.40 -19.68 28.72
C LEU A 327 -16.84 -18.94 27.44
N GLU A 328 -17.17 -17.65 27.54
CA GLU A 328 -17.49 -16.83 26.36
C GLU A 328 -16.31 -16.76 25.38
N THR A 329 -15.08 -16.68 25.89
CA THR A 329 -13.87 -16.64 25.06
C THR A 329 -13.67 -17.96 24.30
N VAL A 330 -13.86 -19.09 24.99
CA VAL A 330 -13.83 -20.43 24.36
C VAL A 330 -14.95 -20.56 23.31
N LEU A 331 -16.19 -20.22 23.65
CA LEU A 331 -17.33 -20.36 22.72
C LEU A 331 -17.30 -19.36 21.54
N LYS A 332 -16.50 -18.31 21.61
CA LYS A 332 -16.29 -17.35 20.50
C LYS A 332 -15.24 -17.84 19.50
N THR A 333 -14.24 -18.59 19.96
CA THR A 333 -13.10 -19.05 19.15
C THR A 333 -13.38 -20.39 18.45
N LEU A 334 -14.13 -21.29 19.10
CA LEU A 334 -14.43 -22.64 18.59
C LEU A 334 -15.05 -22.72 17.19
N PRO A 335 -15.98 -21.84 16.76
CA PRO A 335 -16.54 -21.93 15.40
C PRO A 335 -15.47 -21.84 14.31
N SER A 336 -14.46 -21.00 14.51
CA SER A 336 -13.33 -20.87 13.57
C SER A 336 -12.49 -22.14 13.51
N TYR A 337 -12.38 -22.92 14.59
CA TYR A 337 -11.66 -24.20 14.60
C TYR A 337 -12.43 -25.34 13.92
N LEU A 338 -13.78 -25.26 13.89
CA LEU A 338 -14.64 -26.27 13.26
C LEU A 338 -14.83 -26.03 11.75
N GLU A 339 -14.50 -24.84 11.25
CA GLU A 339 -14.52 -24.52 9.81
C GLU A 339 -13.22 -24.93 9.09
N ILE A 340 -12.14 -25.19 9.84
CA ILE A 340 -10.89 -25.82 9.36
C ILE A 340 -11.14 -27.30 9.12
#